data_AF-A0A813K9L9-F1
#
_entry.id   AF-A0A813K9L9-F1
#
_cell.length_a   1.000
_cell.length_b   1.000
_cell.length_c   1.000
_cell.angle_alpha   90.00
_cell.angle_beta   90.00
_cell.angle_gamma   90.00
#
_symmetry.space_group_name_H-M   'P 1'
#
loop_
_entity.id
_entity.type
_entity.pdbx_description
1 polymer ?
#
loop_
_entity_poly.entity_id
_entity_poly.type
_entity_poly.pdbx_seq_one_letter_code
_entity_poly.pdbx_strand_id
1 'polypeptide(L)'
;HHNGVVHRDIKPENIMLVKEPDAAAEDDVTVKVIDFGFGCRILDGVKLKAKVGTFVYTAPEVLKNELCDEKQDLWSLGCVLFVLLSGDAPFFGPDAQSRIVQGVFSMDGGVWDGVSQSAKDLIGGLL
;
A
#
# COMPACT_ATOMS: atom_id res chain seq x y z
N HIS A 1 -1.72 8.37 -10.43
CA HIS A 1 -2.88 7.89 -11.21
C HIS A 1 -3.43 8.87 -12.24
N HIS A 2 -3.56 10.18 -11.99
CA HIS A 2 -4.08 11.16 -12.98
C HIS A 2 -3.42 11.07 -14.38
N ASN A 3 -2.13 10.76 -14.45
CA ASN A 3 -1.39 10.57 -15.72
C ASN A 3 -1.55 9.16 -16.34
N GLY A 4 -2.47 8.35 -15.84
CA GLY A 4 -2.63 6.93 -16.21
C GLY A 4 -1.50 6.03 -15.73
N VAL A 5 -0.63 6.48 -14.81
CA VAL A 5 0.48 5.66 -14.29
C VAL A 5 0.07 4.96 -13.00
N VAL A 6 0.29 3.65 -12.94
CA VAL A 6 0.12 2.78 -11.76
C VAL A 6 1.48 2.23 -11.36
N HIS A 7 1.80 2.24 -10.06
CA HIS A 7 3.10 1.87 -9.53
C HIS A 7 3.27 0.35 -9.37
N ARG A 8 2.26 -0.34 -8.82
CA ARG A 8 2.17 -1.79 -8.62
C ARG A 8 3.20 -2.40 -7.66
N ASP A 9 3.89 -1.58 -6.87
CA ASP A 9 4.83 -2.04 -5.83
C ASP A 9 5.03 -0.96 -4.75
N ILE A 10 3.93 -0.36 -4.31
CA ILE A 10 3.96 0.55 -3.16
C ILE A 10 4.22 -0.28 -1.90
N LYS A 11 5.32 0.05 -1.21
CA LYS A 11 5.78 -0.61 0.01
C LYS A 11 6.76 0.30 0.75
N PRO A 12 7.04 0.06 2.05
CA PRO A 12 7.92 0.93 2.83
C PRO A 12 9.31 1.11 2.20
N GLU A 13 9.86 0.05 1.60
CA GLU A 13 11.19 0.09 0.96
C GLU A 13 11.27 1.04 -0.25
N ASN A 14 10.12 1.32 -0.87
CA ASN A 14 10.00 2.22 -2.03
C ASN A 14 9.53 3.63 -1.64
N ILE A 15 9.47 3.94 -0.34
CA ILE A 15 9.11 5.26 0.18
C ILE A 15 10.33 5.83 0.91
N MET A 16 11.01 6.78 0.27
CA MET A 16 12.24 7.38 0.76
C MET A 16 11.98 8.72 1.45
N LEU A 17 12.74 9.01 2.50
CA LEU A 17 12.83 10.33 3.11
C LEU A 17 14.08 11.03 2.57
N VAL A 18 13.91 12.20 1.99
CA VAL A 18 15.00 13.00 1.42
C VAL A 18 15.13 14.29 2.20
N LYS A 19 16.29 14.50 2.81
CA LYS A 19 16.67 15.78 3.38
C LYS A 19 17.15 16.70 2.26
N GLU A 20 16.44 17.80 2.04
CA GLU A 20 16.84 18.77 1.03
C GLU A 20 18.07 19.56 1.53
N PRO A 21 18.98 20.02 0.64
CA PRO A 21 20.23 20.66 1.05
C PRO A 21 20.06 21.93 1.89
N ASP A 22 18.93 22.61 1.73
CA ASP A 22 18.54 23.84 2.40
C ASP A 22 17.56 23.62 3.57
N ALA A 23 17.26 22.37 3.91
CA ALA A 23 16.41 22.00 5.04
C ALA A 23 16.96 22.58 6.35
N ALA A 24 16.20 23.50 6.96
CA ALA A 24 16.62 24.24 8.15
C ALA A 24 16.60 23.37 9.42
N ALA A 25 15.78 22.32 9.44
CA ALA A 25 15.61 21.40 10.55
C ALA A 25 15.89 19.94 10.12
N GLU A 26 16.17 19.06 11.08
CA GLU A 26 16.43 17.64 10.79
C GLU A 26 15.19 16.87 10.34
N ASP A 27 14.02 17.31 10.77
CA ASP A 27 12.70 16.75 10.44
C ASP A 27 12.07 17.36 9.19
N ASP A 28 12.72 18.34 8.58
CA ASP A 28 12.34 18.90 7.28
C ASP A 28 12.78 17.96 6.15
N VAL A 29 11.95 16.94 5.90
CA VAL A 29 12.18 15.89 4.93
C VAL A 29 11.07 15.83 3.88
N THR A 30 11.46 15.58 2.63
CA THR A 30 10.54 15.30 1.53
C THR A 30 10.35 13.80 1.37
N VAL A 31 9.10 13.34 1.37
CA VAL A 31 8.76 11.94 1.06
C VAL A 31 8.75 11.75 -0.46
N LYS A 32 9.52 10.77 -0.97
CA LYS A 32 9.57 10.42 -2.40
C LYS A 32 9.27 8.94 -2.59
N VAL A 33 8.32 8.64 -3.47
CA VAL A 33 8.09 7.28 -3.96
C VAL A 33 9.11 6.98 -5.07
N ILE A 34 9.77 5.84 -4.97
CA ILE A 34 10.81 5.40 -5.90
C ILE A 34 10.47 4.03 -6.50
N ASP A 35 11.30 3.59 -7.45
CA ASP A 35 11.23 2.27 -8.09
C ASP A 35 9.92 1.97 -8.84
N PHE A 36 9.82 2.55 -10.03
CA PHE A 36 8.76 2.25 -11.00
C PHE A 36 9.10 1.03 -11.87
N GLY A 37 9.95 0.11 -11.43
CA GLY A 37 10.34 -1.08 -12.20
C GLY A 37 9.16 -2.00 -12.53
N PHE A 38 8.17 -2.05 -11.65
CA PHE A 38 6.86 -2.66 -11.92
C PHE A 38 5.83 -1.66 -12.40
N GLY A 39 6.14 -0.37 -12.52
CA GLY A 39 5.20 0.64 -12.96
C GLY A 39 4.76 0.44 -14.41
N CYS A 40 3.55 0.88 -14.74
CA CYS A 40 3.09 0.91 -16.13
C CYS A 40 2.05 2.00 -16.35
N ARG A 41 1.80 2.30 -17.63
CA ARG A 41 0.73 3.20 -18.04
C ARG A 41 -0.50 2.39 -18.41
N ILE A 42 -1.60 2.66 -17.72
CA ILE A 42 -2.93 2.19 -18.02
C ILE A 42 -3.64 3.29 -18.82
N LEU A 43 -4.18 2.92 -19.98
CA LEU A 43 -5.07 3.80 -20.75
C LEU A 43 -6.46 3.76 -20.11
N ASP A 44 -7.21 4.86 -20.20
CA ASP A 44 -8.55 4.95 -19.59
C ASP A 44 -9.43 3.76 -20.00
N GLY A 45 -9.97 3.05 -19.00
CA GLY A 45 -10.84 1.88 -19.19
C GLY A 45 -10.11 0.57 -19.55
N VAL A 46 -8.79 0.59 -19.74
CA VAL A 46 -8.00 -0.63 -19.91
C VAL A 46 -7.68 -1.21 -18.54
N LYS A 47 -7.82 -2.52 -18.39
CA LYS A 47 -7.43 -3.21 -17.16
C LYS A 47 -6.31 -4.21 -17.44
N LEU A 48 -5.45 -4.40 -16.47
CA LEU A 48 -4.25 -5.24 -16.61
C LEU A 48 -4.44 -6.60 -15.94
N LYS A 49 -3.72 -7.59 -16.45
CA LYS A 49 -3.64 -8.91 -15.85
C LYS A 49 -2.16 -9.27 -15.68
N ALA A 50 -1.61 -8.98 -14.50
CA ALA A 50 -0.22 -9.25 -14.18
C ALA A 50 -0.06 -9.51 -12.68
N LYS A 51 0.64 -10.59 -12.32
CA LYS A 51 1.05 -10.89 -10.94
C LYS A 51 2.46 -10.35 -10.74
N VAL A 52 2.56 -9.11 -10.31
CA VAL A 52 3.82 -8.40 -10.05
C VAL A 52 3.74 -7.69 -8.71
N GLY A 53 4.90 -7.26 -8.19
CA GLY A 53 5.01 -6.58 -6.90
C GLY A 53 5.24 -7.54 -5.73
N THR A 54 5.26 -6.97 -4.53
CA THR A 54 5.57 -7.67 -3.29
C THR A 54 4.32 -8.28 -2.65
N PHE A 55 4.35 -9.59 -2.38
CA PHE A 55 3.17 -10.39 -2.00
C PHE A 55 2.32 -9.79 -0.86
N VAL A 56 2.96 -9.36 0.24
CA VAL A 56 2.24 -8.86 1.43
C VAL A 56 1.51 -7.52 1.22
N TYR A 57 1.85 -6.79 0.16
CA TYR A 57 1.21 -5.52 -0.24
C TYR A 57 0.30 -5.70 -1.46
N THR A 58 0.12 -6.93 -1.94
CA THR A 58 -0.61 -7.23 -3.17
C THR A 58 -2.12 -7.22 -2.95
N ALA A 59 -2.85 -6.56 -3.85
CA ALA A 59 -4.29 -6.44 -3.79
C ALA A 59 -5.03 -7.76 -4.12
N PRO A 60 -6.27 -7.97 -3.63
CA PRO A 60 -7.03 -9.20 -3.83
C PRO A 60 -7.25 -9.56 -5.30
N GLU A 61 -7.55 -8.57 -6.14
CA GLU A 61 -7.78 -8.71 -7.57
C GLU A 61 -6.53 -9.23 -8.31
N VAL A 62 -5.33 -8.83 -7.87
CA VAL A 62 -4.06 -9.32 -8.42
C VAL A 62 -3.89 -10.81 -8.12
N LEU A 63 -4.19 -11.24 -6.87
CA LEU A 63 -4.11 -12.64 -6.47
C LEU A 63 -5.15 -13.51 -7.18
N LYS A 64 -6.38 -12.99 -7.32
CA LYS A 64 -7.49 -13.60 -8.06
C LYS A 64 -7.26 -13.64 -9.57
N ASN A 65 -6.18 -13.02 -10.06
CA ASN A 65 -5.86 -12.94 -11.49
C ASN A 65 -6.98 -12.23 -12.28
N GLU A 66 -7.61 -11.27 -11.62
CA GLU A 66 -8.65 -10.41 -12.15
C GLU A 66 -8.04 -9.19 -12.85
N LEU A 67 -8.92 -8.42 -13.47
CA LEU A 67 -8.56 -7.22 -14.17
C LEU A 67 -8.28 -6.09 -13.17
N CYS A 68 -7.01 -5.67 -13.10
CA CYS A 68 -6.50 -4.69 -12.15
C CYS A 68 -6.45 -3.29 -12.78
N ASP A 69 -6.64 -2.26 -11.95
CA ASP A 69 -6.53 -0.85 -12.30
C ASP A 69 -5.63 -0.12 -11.28
N GLU A 70 -5.77 1.19 -11.14
CA GLU A 70 -4.96 1.97 -10.22
C GLU A 70 -5.28 1.73 -8.73
N LYS A 71 -6.43 1.11 -8.41
CA LYS A 71 -6.86 0.84 -7.03
C LYS A 71 -5.94 -0.14 -6.31
N GLN A 72 -5.19 -0.95 -7.04
CA GLN A 72 -4.18 -1.83 -6.45
C GLN A 72 -3.12 -1.03 -5.63
N ASP A 73 -2.76 0.18 -6.07
CA ASP A 73 -1.82 1.03 -5.32
C ASP A 73 -2.45 1.57 -4.02
N LEU A 74 -3.79 1.74 -3.99
CA LEU A 74 -4.52 2.18 -2.80
C LEU A 74 -4.56 1.07 -1.75
N TRP A 75 -4.77 -0.18 -2.17
CA TRP A 75 -4.64 -1.34 -1.28
C TRP A 75 -3.24 -1.41 -0.67
N SER A 76 -2.21 -1.33 -1.52
CA SER A 76 -0.81 -1.34 -1.05
C SER A 76 -0.52 -0.21 -0.07
N LEU A 77 -1.08 1.00 -0.30
CA LEU A 77 -1.00 2.12 0.63
C LEU A 77 -1.70 1.83 1.96
N GLY A 78 -2.87 1.17 1.95
CA GLY A 78 -3.56 0.71 3.16
C GLY A 78 -2.69 -0.23 3.99
N CYS A 79 -2.00 -1.18 3.34
CA CYS A 79 -1.03 -2.05 4.01
C CYS A 79 0.15 -1.27 4.59
N VAL A 80 0.70 -0.29 3.87
CA VAL A 80 1.78 0.58 4.37
C VAL A 80 1.34 1.37 5.60
N LEU A 81 0.15 1.99 5.57
CA LEU A 81 -0.38 2.74 6.72
C LEU A 81 -0.59 1.84 7.94
N PHE A 82 -1.08 0.62 7.73
CA PHE A 82 -1.23 -0.36 8.80
C PHE A 82 0.13 -0.68 9.46
N VAL A 83 1.18 -0.92 8.66
CA VAL A 83 2.55 -1.18 9.17
C VAL A 83 3.10 0.04 9.90
N LEU A 84 2.93 1.25 9.37
CA LEU A 84 3.46 2.47 10.00
C LEU A 84 2.83 2.75 11.38
N LEU A 85 1.56 2.39 11.57
CA LEU A 85 0.85 2.63 12.83
C LEU A 85 1.01 1.51 13.86
N SER A 86 1.19 0.26 13.42
CA SER A 86 1.23 -0.90 14.32
C SER A 86 2.60 -1.56 14.45
N GLY A 87 3.48 -1.40 13.46
CA GLY A 87 4.72 -2.15 13.32
C GLY A 87 4.55 -3.53 12.66
N ASP A 88 3.32 -4.01 12.46
CA ASP A 88 3.00 -5.32 11.91
C ASP A 88 2.34 -5.22 10.53
N ALA A 89 2.48 -6.25 9.69
CA ALA A 89 1.75 -6.31 8.43
C ALA A 89 0.29 -6.76 8.66
N PRO A 90 -0.71 -6.23 7.92
CA PRO A 90 -2.11 -6.66 8.09
C PRO A 90 -2.33 -8.13 7.71
N PHE A 91 -1.53 -8.64 6.77
CA PHE A 91 -1.58 -10.00 6.27
C PHE A 91 -0.20 -10.66 6.37
N PHE A 92 -0.07 -11.64 7.26
CA PHE A 92 1.15 -12.42 7.44
C PHE A 92 0.80 -13.87 7.79
N GLY A 93 1.77 -14.77 7.64
CA GLY A 93 1.61 -16.19 7.97
C GLY A 93 1.06 -17.06 6.82
N PRO A 94 0.87 -18.36 7.08
CA PRO A 94 0.50 -19.35 6.04
C PRO A 94 -0.87 -19.10 5.38
N ASP A 95 -1.78 -18.41 6.08
CA ASP A 95 -3.13 -18.08 5.63
C ASP A 95 -3.26 -16.68 5.01
N ALA A 96 -2.15 -15.92 4.92
CA ALA A 96 -2.13 -14.55 4.42
C ALA A 96 -2.83 -14.41 3.06
N GLN A 97 -2.60 -15.34 2.14
CA GLN A 97 -3.24 -15.30 0.81
C GLN A 97 -4.77 -15.32 0.92
N SER A 98 -5.32 -16.18 1.78
CA SER A 98 -6.77 -16.30 1.98
C SER A 98 -7.33 -15.02 2.61
N ARG A 99 -6.61 -14.47 3.59
CA ARG A 99 -7.01 -13.24 4.28
C ARG A 99 -6.98 -12.01 3.36
N ILE A 100 -5.97 -11.91 2.48
CA ILE A 100 -5.93 -10.87 1.44
C ILE A 100 -7.16 -11.02 0.54
N VAL A 101 -7.39 -12.22 -0.02
CA VAL A 101 -8.51 -12.50 -0.94
C VAL A 101 -9.88 -12.13 -0.35
N GLN A 102 -10.03 -12.28 0.97
CA GLN A 102 -11.25 -12.00 1.73
C GLN A 102 -11.31 -10.58 2.32
N GLY A 103 -10.21 -9.83 2.33
CA GLY A 103 -10.13 -8.53 3.01
C GLY A 103 -10.20 -8.62 4.54
N VAL A 104 -9.72 -9.71 5.14
CA VAL A 104 -9.86 -9.97 6.58
C VAL A 104 -8.62 -9.57 7.36
N PHE A 105 -8.73 -8.51 8.15
CA PHE A 105 -7.73 -8.01 9.09
C PHE A 105 -8.40 -7.47 10.35
N SER A 106 -7.62 -7.23 11.42
CA SER A 106 -8.12 -6.69 12.68
C SER A 106 -7.25 -5.50 13.11
N MET A 107 -7.90 -4.49 13.68
CA MET A 107 -7.31 -3.30 14.30
C MET A 107 -7.80 -3.18 15.75
N ASP A 108 -7.89 -4.32 16.44
CA ASP A 108 -8.41 -4.44 17.80
C ASP A 108 -7.28 -4.77 18.78
N GLY A 109 -7.28 -4.11 19.94
CA GLY A 109 -6.34 -4.39 21.02
C GLY A 109 -4.92 -3.87 20.79
N GLY A 110 -4.12 -3.92 21.86
CA GLY A 110 -2.69 -3.61 21.82
C GLY A 110 -2.42 -2.18 21.37
N VAL A 111 -1.56 -2.00 20.36
CA VAL A 111 -1.23 -0.67 19.80
C VAL A 111 -2.47 0.04 19.23
N TRP A 112 -3.45 -0.72 18.73
CA TRP A 112 -4.64 -0.17 18.09
C TRP A 112 -5.61 0.48 19.06
N ASP A 113 -5.52 0.21 20.36
CA ASP A 113 -6.32 0.91 21.38
C ASP A 113 -5.92 2.39 21.50
N GLY A 114 -4.68 2.72 21.12
CA GLY A 114 -4.16 4.09 21.08
C GLY A 114 -4.27 4.79 19.73
N VAL A 115 -4.65 4.08 18.66
CA VAL A 115 -4.78 4.64 17.31
C VAL A 115 -6.14 5.30 17.14
N SER A 116 -6.15 6.53 16.61
CA SER A 116 -7.38 7.30 16.38
C SER A 116 -8.37 6.59 15.45
N GLN A 117 -9.68 6.75 15.70
CA GLN A 117 -10.72 6.18 14.85
C GLN A 117 -10.61 6.62 13.38
N SER A 118 -10.29 7.89 13.11
CA SER A 118 -10.12 8.40 11.75
C SER A 118 -9.00 7.69 10.98
N ALA A 119 -7.92 7.26 11.65
CA ALA A 119 -6.86 6.48 11.03
C ALA A 119 -7.33 5.04 10.72
N LYS A 120 -8.11 4.43 11.61
CA LYS A 120 -8.72 3.12 11.38
C LYS A 120 -9.71 3.17 10.21
N ASP A 121 -10.55 4.20 10.16
CA ASP A 121 -11.51 4.41 9.07
C ASP A 121 -10.79 4.61 7.72
N LEU A 122 -9.68 5.35 7.71
CA LEU A 122 -8.85 5.52 6.51
C LEU A 122 -8.29 4.17 6.03
N ILE A 123 -7.72 3.36 6.92
CA ILE A 123 -7.19 2.03 6.56
C ILE A 123 -8.31 1.13 6.06
N GLY A 124 -9.46 1.08 6.75
CA GLY A 124 -10.63 0.28 6.32
C GLY A 124 -11.33 0.79 5.07
N GLY A 125 -11.07 2.02 4.63
CA GLY A 125 -11.50 2.52 3.33
C GLY A 125 -10.57 2.14 2.18
N LEU A 126 -9.32 1.74 2.49
CA LEU A 126 -8.29 1.36 1.51
C LEU A 126 -8.18 -0.17 1.34
N LEU A 127 -8.43 -0.93 2.40
CA LEU A 127 -8.41 -2.40 2.48
C LEU A 127 -9.83 -2.97 2.55
#